data_AF-A0A957RKT8-F1
#
_entry.id   AF-A0A957RKT8-F1
#
_cell.length_a   1.000
_cell.length_b   1.000
_cell.length_c   1.000
_cell.angle_alpha   90.00
_cell.angle_beta   90.00
_cell.angle_gamma   90.00
#
_symmetry.space_group_name_H-M   'P 1'
#
loop_
_entity.id
_entity.type
_entity.pdbx_description
1 polymer ?
#
loop_
_entity_poly.entity_id
_entity_poly.type
_entity_poly.pdbx_seq_one_letter_code
_entity_poly.pdbx_strand_id
1 'polypeptide(L)'
;DPGYQSATASGALTIAAGNAPPQATDDSAGVVAGRVVAIDVAANDVDADGNLNPSAVSIVQAPAGGVATVDATSGRVRYAASFAFTGIDRFTYRICDTGGLCAVAAVAVTVLPGPNGAPQVGSITFDDTVTIFPLGTPVSARALFTDTDAGDSHAVLWDWGDGSTTAGTVSGDPLAGAMAGPDSHLYAEPGVYTVVLTVTDGSQAAATSTYQYVVIYDPTAGVASGDGWINSPLGAYTPNPALAVRAKFGFEVKYRRNDTVPTGNLRFRLDRIRFEVSTFDWLVISGPKAIVQGVGEIDGHGRYG
;
A
#
# COMPACT_ATOMS: atom_id res chain seq x y z
N ASP A 1 69.30 19.59 -84.78
CA ASP A 1 68.44 20.33 -83.84
C ASP A 1 67.36 19.37 -83.33
N PRO A 2 67.42 18.87 -82.08
CA PRO A 2 66.38 17.99 -81.57
C PRO A 2 65.22 18.84 -81.06
N GLY A 3 64.02 18.61 -81.59
CA GLY A 3 62.81 19.32 -81.18
C GLY A 3 62.46 19.03 -79.72
N TYR A 4 62.36 20.08 -78.91
CA TYR A 4 61.78 20.01 -77.57
C TYR A 4 60.26 19.84 -77.70
N GLN A 5 59.74 18.66 -77.38
CA GLN A 5 58.33 18.45 -77.14
C GLN A 5 58.03 18.92 -75.70
N SER A 6 57.20 19.95 -75.53
CA SER A 6 56.67 20.29 -74.21
C SER A 6 55.55 19.32 -73.85
N ALA A 7 55.72 18.55 -72.79
CA ALA A 7 54.64 17.78 -72.19
C ALA A 7 54.14 18.53 -70.95
N THR A 8 52.89 19.00 -70.97
CA THR A 8 52.19 19.42 -69.75
C THR A 8 51.57 18.20 -69.09
N ALA A 9 52.02 17.89 -67.87
CA ALA A 9 51.38 16.91 -67.01
C ALA A 9 50.33 17.60 -66.15
N SER A 10 49.05 17.27 -66.35
CA SER A 10 47.96 17.65 -65.45
C SER A 10 47.71 16.49 -64.49
N GLY A 11 48.15 16.63 -63.24
CA GLY A 11 47.79 15.73 -62.15
C GLY A 11 46.54 16.24 -61.44
N ALA A 12 45.52 15.39 -61.32
CA ALA A 12 44.40 15.65 -60.43
C ALA A 12 44.82 15.34 -58.99
N LEU A 13 44.82 16.35 -58.12
CA LEU A 13 44.95 16.16 -56.68
C LEU A 13 43.58 15.73 -56.14
N THR A 14 43.40 14.43 -55.92
CA THR A 14 42.29 13.92 -55.12
C THR A 14 42.62 14.10 -53.65
N ILE A 15 42.09 15.15 -53.02
CA ILE A 15 42.05 15.21 -51.55
C ILE A 15 41.01 14.19 -51.12
N ALA A 16 41.44 13.10 -50.47
CA ALA A 16 40.51 12.21 -49.79
C ALA A 16 39.84 13.02 -48.66
N ALA A 17 38.52 13.15 -48.69
CA ALA A 17 37.79 13.68 -47.55
C ALA A 17 38.09 12.77 -46.35
N GLY A 18 38.55 13.35 -45.24
CA GLY A 18 38.73 12.60 -44.00
C GLY A 18 37.37 12.17 -43.44
N ASN A 19 37.34 11.13 -42.60
CA ASN A 19 36.12 10.67 -41.95
C ASN A 19 35.47 11.81 -41.14
N ALA A 20 34.21 12.09 -41.39
CA ALA A 20 33.38 13.05 -40.66
C ALA A 20 32.71 12.35 -39.47
N PRO A 21 32.45 13.05 -38.35
CA PRO A 21 31.68 12.47 -37.26
C PRO A 21 30.19 12.40 -37.62
N PRO A 22 29.43 11.49 -36.99
CA PRO A 22 27.98 11.48 -37.08
C PRO A 22 27.33 12.82 -36.69
N GLN A 23 26.16 13.08 -37.24
CA GLN A 23 25.23 14.12 -36.79
C GLN A 23 24.07 13.44 -36.05
N ALA A 24 24.16 13.42 -34.71
CA ALA A 24 23.12 12.86 -33.86
C ALA A 24 22.03 13.91 -33.55
N THR A 25 20.76 13.54 -33.68
CA THR A 25 19.60 14.43 -33.47
C THR A 25 18.80 13.97 -32.27
N ASP A 26 18.38 14.91 -31.40
CA ASP A 26 17.60 14.59 -30.21
C ASP A 26 16.31 13.81 -30.53
N ASP A 27 15.99 12.86 -29.66
CA ASP A 27 14.84 11.98 -29.76
C ASP A 27 13.75 12.28 -28.73
N SER A 28 12.54 11.78 -29.01
CA SER A 28 11.48 11.73 -28.02
C SER A 28 10.68 10.44 -28.10
N ALA A 29 10.18 9.99 -26.94
CA ALA A 29 9.30 8.84 -26.83
C ALA A 29 8.24 9.06 -25.76
N GLY A 30 7.16 8.28 -25.81
CA GLY A 30 6.13 8.22 -24.79
C GLY A 30 5.99 6.82 -24.23
N VAL A 31 5.78 6.72 -22.92
CA VAL A 31 5.53 5.44 -22.25
C VAL A 31 4.62 5.67 -21.05
N VAL A 32 3.97 4.62 -20.59
CA VAL A 32 3.19 4.63 -19.35
C VAL A 32 4.11 4.19 -18.19
N ALA A 33 3.95 4.78 -17.00
CA ALA A 33 4.67 4.38 -15.80
C ALA A 33 4.59 2.86 -15.57
N GLY A 34 5.71 2.22 -15.18
CA GLY A 34 5.83 0.77 -15.03
C GLY A 34 5.85 -0.03 -16.35
N ARG A 35 5.81 0.63 -17.52
CA ARG A 35 5.91 -0.04 -18.83
C ARG A 35 7.27 0.22 -19.50
N VAL A 36 7.50 -0.51 -20.58
CA VAL A 36 8.73 -0.47 -21.37
C VAL A 36 8.43 0.05 -22.77
N VAL A 37 9.32 0.88 -23.31
CA VAL A 37 9.33 1.29 -24.71
C VAL A 37 10.69 1.00 -25.34
N ALA A 38 10.68 0.59 -26.62
CA ALA A 38 11.89 0.46 -27.43
C ALA A 38 12.00 1.69 -28.34
N ILE A 39 13.16 2.35 -28.31
CA ILE A 39 13.44 3.62 -28.99
C ILE A 39 14.54 3.37 -30.01
N ASP A 40 14.29 3.74 -31.26
CA ASP A 40 15.26 3.68 -32.34
C ASP A 40 15.99 5.02 -32.47
N VAL A 41 16.96 5.23 -31.58
CA VAL A 41 17.71 6.50 -31.46
C VAL A 41 18.58 6.81 -32.67
N ALA A 42 18.84 5.83 -33.56
CA ALA A 42 19.63 6.04 -34.76
C ALA A 42 18.76 6.45 -35.97
N ALA A 43 17.43 6.46 -35.84
CA ALA A 43 16.51 6.57 -36.98
C ALA A 43 16.53 7.95 -37.66
N ASN A 44 16.85 9.01 -36.91
CA ASN A 44 16.97 10.39 -37.36
C ASN A 44 18.44 10.87 -37.42
N ASP A 45 19.39 9.98 -37.17
CA ASP A 45 20.82 10.27 -37.20
C ASP A 45 21.38 10.05 -38.60
N VAL A 46 22.36 10.86 -38.98
CA VAL A 46 23.01 10.75 -40.29
C VAL A 46 24.52 10.87 -40.14
N ASP A 47 25.23 10.27 -41.08
CA ASP A 47 26.66 10.45 -41.24
C ASP A 47 26.95 10.87 -42.69
N ALA A 48 27.82 11.87 -42.87
CA ALA A 48 28.11 12.44 -44.19
C ALA A 48 28.84 11.45 -45.13
N ASP A 49 29.58 10.49 -44.56
CA ASP A 49 30.26 9.42 -45.26
C ASP A 49 29.36 8.18 -45.45
N GLY A 50 28.16 8.18 -44.87
CA GLY A 50 27.16 7.11 -44.98
C GLY A 50 27.54 5.84 -44.23
N ASN A 51 28.41 5.95 -43.22
CA ASN A 51 29.03 4.82 -42.53
C ASN A 51 28.66 4.75 -41.03
N LEU A 52 27.51 5.34 -40.66
CA LEU A 52 26.93 5.30 -39.30
C LEU A 52 26.77 3.85 -38.82
N ASN A 53 27.11 3.58 -37.55
CA ASN A 53 27.03 2.24 -36.97
C ASN A 53 26.03 2.19 -35.80
N PRO A 54 24.77 1.78 -36.05
CA PRO A 54 23.76 1.63 -34.98
C PRO A 54 24.15 0.65 -33.87
N SER A 55 24.97 -0.37 -34.17
CA SER A 55 25.41 -1.33 -33.14
C SER A 55 26.41 -0.73 -32.13
N ALA A 56 26.92 0.48 -32.39
CA ALA A 56 27.83 1.21 -31.50
C ALA A 56 27.11 2.14 -30.50
N VAL A 57 25.77 2.13 -30.45
CA VAL A 57 25.00 2.93 -29.50
C VAL A 57 25.35 2.55 -28.05
N SER A 58 25.57 3.56 -27.21
CA SER A 58 25.83 3.39 -25.78
C SER A 58 25.18 4.51 -24.95
N ILE A 59 24.71 4.20 -23.75
CA ILE A 59 24.17 5.21 -22.82
C ILE A 59 25.35 5.96 -22.17
N VAL A 60 25.31 7.29 -22.23
CA VAL A 60 26.33 8.17 -21.62
C VAL A 60 25.86 8.66 -20.26
N GLN A 61 24.62 9.16 -20.19
CA GLN A 61 23.95 9.55 -18.95
C GLN A 61 22.66 8.76 -18.80
N ALA A 62 22.51 8.05 -17.68
CA ALA A 62 21.32 7.30 -17.37
C ALA A 62 20.13 8.21 -16.99
N PRO A 63 18.88 7.77 -17.24
CA PRO A 63 17.69 8.45 -16.77
C PRO A 63 17.53 8.39 -15.24
N ALA A 64 16.71 9.29 -14.68
CA ALA A 64 16.42 9.31 -13.24
C ALA A 64 15.09 8.61 -12.89
N GLY A 65 14.11 8.67 -13.80
CA GLY A 65 12.76 8.12 -13.63
C GLY A 65 12.57 6.71 -14.17
N GLY A 66 13.63 6.07 -14.68
CA GLY A 66 13.58 4.73 -15.27
C GLY A 66 14.97 4.15 -15.50
N VAL A 67 15.05 3.09 -16.30
CA VAL A 67 16.29 2.42 -16.67
C VAL A 67 16.38 2.32 -18.20
N ALA A 68 17.50 2.80 -18.77
CA ALA A 68 17.80 2.67 -20.20
C ALA A 68 18.89 1.62 -20.43
N THR A 69 18.62 0.66 -21.31
CA THR A 69 19.57 -0.39 -21.73
C THR A 69 19.61 -0.49 -23.25
N VAL A 70 20.78 -0.72 -23.85
CA VAL A 70 20.91 -0.86 -25.31
C VAL A 70 20.84 -2.33 -25.70
N ASP A 71 20.04 -2.64 -26.73
CA ASP A 71 20.12 -3.90 -27.45
C ASP A 71 21.33 -3.85 -28.40
N ALA A 72 22.39 -4.59 -28.08
CA ALA A 72 23.65 -4.55 -28.82
C ALA A 72 23.56 -5.05 -30.27
N THR A 73 22.47 -5.75 -30.64
CA THR A 73 22.30 -6.27 -32.01
C THR A 73 21.61 -5.23 -32.90
N SER A 74 20.58 -4.55 -32.37
CA SER A 74 19.79 -3.58 -33.12
C SER A 74 20.20 -2.13 -32.91
N GLY A 75 20.95 -1.81 -31.85
CA GLY A 75 21.26 -0.44 -31.44
C GLY A 75 20.09 0.28 -30.74
N ARG A 76 18.92 -0.37 -30.62
CA ARG A 76 17.74 0.23 -30.01
C ARG A 76 17.90 0.33 -28.50
N VAL A 77 17.43 1.45 -27.95
CA VAL A 77 17.38 1.65 -26.50
C VAL A 77 16.05 1.12 -25.96
N ARG A 78 16.12 0.17 -25.03
CA ARG A 78 15.00 -0.26 -24.21
C ARG A 78 14.95 0.63 -22.96
N TYR A 79 13.92 1.46 -22.85
CA TYR A 79 13.65 2.28 -21.66
C TYR A 79 12.51 1.66 -20.84
N ALA A 80 12.79 1.31 -19.58
CA ALA A 80 11.82 0.82 -18.62
C ALA A 80 11.48 1.92 -17.61
N ALA A 81 10.26 2.46 -17.65
CA ALA A 81 9.81 3.51 -16.74
C ALA A 81 9.60 2.97 -15.33
N SER A 82 10.04 3.70 -14.31
CA SER A 82 9.62 3.44 -12.93
C SER A 82 8.11 3.68 -12.78
N PHE A 83 7.43 2.86 -11.99
CA PHE A 83 6.02 3.09 -11.66
C PHE A 83 5.83 4.37 -10.83
N ALA A 84 6.78 4.67 -9.94
CA ALA A 84 6.75 5.85 -9.07
C ALA A 84 7.08 7.18 -9.79
N PHE A 85 7.36 7.14 -11.09
CA PHE A 85 7.74 8.34 -11.86
C PHE A 85 6.70 8.68 -12.92
N THR A 86 6.32 9.96 -12.97
CA THR A 86 5.55 10.55 -14.07
C THR A 86 6.18 11.89 -14.47
N GLY A 87 5.99 12.30 -15.72
CA GLY A 87 6.60 13.50 -16.27
C GLY A 87 7.68 13.18 -17.29
N ILE A 88 8.58 14.14 -17.54
CA ILE A 88 9.62 14.00 -18.56
C ILE A 88 10.90 13.49 -17.90
N ASP A 89 11.35 12.32 -18.35
CA ASP A 89 12.66 11.77 -18.02
C ASP A 89 13.64 12.00 -19.17
N ARG A 90 14.94 12.06 -18.86
CA ARG A 90 15.98 12.36 -19.85
C ARG A 90 17.20 11.47 -19.67
N PHE A 91 17.70 10.97 -20.79
CA PHE A 91 19.00 10.31 -20.87
C PHE A 91 19.74 10.77 -22.12
N THR A 92 21.05 10.53 -22.18
CA THR A 92 21.85 10.81 -23.39
C THR A 92 22.49 9.54 -23.90
N TYR A 93 22.59 9.42 -25.23
CA TYR A 93 23.29 8.33 -25.89
C TYR A 93 24.43 8.86 -26.73
N ARG A 94 25.38 7.96 -27.01
CA ARG A 94 26.46 8.16 -27.98
C ARG A 94 26.30 7.14 -29.09
N ILE A 95 26.44 7.61 -30.33
CA ILE A 95 26.52 6.78 -31.53
C ILE A 95 27.82 7.09 -32.26
N CYS A 96 28.43 6.08 -32.87
CA CYS A 96 29.69 6.21 -33.60
C CYS A 96 29.54 5.69 -35.03
N ASP A 97 30.38 6.18 -35.92
CA ASP A 97 30.57 5.62 -37.25
C ASP A 97 31.56 4.43 -37.22
N THR A 98 31.77 3.79 -38.38
CA THR A 98 32.76 2.71 -38.53
C THR A 98 34.21 3.20 -38.61
N GLY A 99 34.44 4.51 -38.78
CA GLY A 99 35.76 5.17 -38.71
C GLY A 99 36.23 5.50 -37.29
N GLY A 100 35.34 5.38 -36.30
CA GLY A 100 35.59 5.59 -34.88
C GLY A 100 35.26 6.99 -34.35
N LEU A 101 34.67 7.88 -35.15
CA LEU A 101 34.17 9.17 -34.64
C LEU A 101 32.73 9.02 -34.13
N CYS A 102 32.35 9.88 -33.18
CA CYS A 102 31.08 9.74 -32.47
C CYS A 102 30.39 11.09 -32.24
N ALA A 103 29.07 11.04 -32.04
CA ALA A 103 28.25 12.15 -31.59
C ALA A 103 27.37 11.75 -30.40
N VAL A 104 26.81 12.74 -29.72
CA VAL A 104 25.94 12.58 -28.55
C VAL A 104 24.65 13.36 -28.79
N ALA A 105 23.52 12.76 -28.46
CA ALA A 105 22.22 13.41 -28.46
C ALA A 105 21.41 13.00 -27.22
N ALA A 106 20.37 13.78 -26.93
CA ALA A 106 19.48 13.57 -25.79
C ALA A 106 18.19 12.87 -26.22
N VAL A 107 17.64 12.07 -25.32
CA VAL A 107 16.31 11.47 -25.48
C VAL A 107 15.41 11.99 -24.36
N ALA A 108 14.27 12.57 -24.73
CA ALA A 108 13.22 12.97 -23.79
C ALA A 108 12.08 11.95 -23.80
N VAL A 109 11.86 11.25 -22.68
CA VAL A 109 10.77 10.29 -22.54
C VAL A 109 9.66 10.90 -21.70
N THR A 110 8.47 11.05 -22.28
CA THR A 110 7.27 11.46 -21.54
C THR A 110 6.64 10.23 -20.90
N VAL A 111 6.71 10.14 -19.58
CA VAL A 111 6.11 9.08 -18.77
C VAL A 111 4.74 9.52 -18.29
N LEU A 112 3.71 8.91 -18.87
CA LEU A 112 2.31 9.14 -18.51
C LEU A 112 1.93 8.29 -17.28
N PRO A 113 1.02 8.76 -16.42
CA PRO A 113 0.46 7.92 -15.37
C PRO A 113 -0.19 6.67 -15.96
N GLY A 114 0.03 5.51 -15.31
CA GLY A 114 -0.64 4.27 -15.67
C GLY A 114 -2.09 4.20 -15.18
N PRO A 115 -2.90 3.29 -15.74
CA PRO A 115 -4.12 2.89 -15.05
C PRO A 115 -3.69 2.29 -13.71
N ASN A 116 -4.12 2.91 -12.62
CA ASN A 116 -3.83 2.45 -11.27
C ASN A 116 -5.04 1.67 -10.73
N GLY A 117 -4.84 0.39 -10.44
CA GLY A 117 -5.79 -0.42 -9.71
C GLY A 117 -5.57 -0.25 -8.22
N ALA A 118 -6.52 0.34 -7.50
CA ALA A 118 -6.39 0.41 -6.04
C ALA A 118 -6.23 -0.99 -5.44
N PRO A 119 -5.40 -1.16 -4.39
CA PRO A 119 -5.19 -2.44 -3.76
C PRO A 119 -6.51 -3.01 -3.23
N GLN A 120 -6.58 -4.33 -3.09
CA GLN A 120 -7.70 -5.02 -2.46
C GLN A 120 -7.21 -5.64 -1.15
N VAL A 121 -7.82 -5.26 -0.02
CA VAL A 121 -7.44 -5.75 1.31
C VAL A 121 -8.48 -6.73 1.82
N GLY A 122 -8.01 -7.90 2.26
CA GLY A 122 -8.85 -8.92 2.89
C GLY A 122 -9.24 -8.58 4.33
N SER A 123 -9.95 -9.50 4.98
CA SER A 123 -10.30 -9.36 6.39
C SER A 123 -9.05 -9.39 7.28
N ILE A 124 -9.03 -8.52 8.29
CA ILE A 124 -8.06 -8.60 9.37
C ILE A 124 -8.29 -9.90 10.16
N THR A 125 -7.19 -10.59 10.47
CA THR A 125 -7.16 -11.78 11.31
C THR A 125 -6.14 -11.59 12.42
N PHE A 126 -6.34 -12.30 13.53
CA PHE A 126 -5.43 -12.31 14.67
C PHE A 126 -4.83 -13.71 14.82
N ASP A 127 -3.63 -13.78 15.39
CA ASP A 127 -2.94 -15.06 15.65
C ASP A 127 -3.72 -15.92 16.65
N ASP A 128 -4.36 -15.25 17.61
CA ASP A 128 -5.25 -15.88 18.57
C ASP A 128 -6.65 -16.10 17.99
N THR A 129 -7.23 -17.23 18.37
CA THR A 129 -8.59 -17.62 17.95
C THR A 129 -9.70 -16.76 18.58
N VAL A 130 -9.34 -15.84 19.49
CA VAL A 130 -10.23 -14.94 20.22
C VAL A 130 -9.63 -13.53 20.22
N THR A 131 -10.47 -12.49 20.16
CA THR A 131 -10.03 -11.09 20.16
C THR A 131 -10.21 -10.38 21.51
N ILE A 132 -10.08 -11.14 22.60
CA ILE A 132 -10.21 -10.66 23.98
C ILE A 132 -8.88 -10.97 24.68
N PHE A 133 -8.16 -9.93 25.10
CA PHE A 133 -6.81 -10.03 25.64
C PHE A 133 -6.70 -9.34 27.00
N PRO A 134 -5.93 -9.90 27.95
CA PRO A 134 -5.58 -9.17 29.14
C PRO A 134 -4.66 -7.99 28.81
N LEU A 135 -4.75 -6.91 29.59
CA LEU A 135 -3.87 -5.76 29.48
C LEU A 135 -2.40 -6.19 29.56
N GLY A 136 -1.58 -5.67 28.66
CA GLY A 136 -0.16 -6.03 28.57
C GLY A 136 0.15 -7.31 27.78
N THR A 137 -0.86 -7.93 27.14
CA THR A 137 -0.62 -8.99 26.15
C THR A 137 -0.36 -8.40 24.77
N PRO A 138 0.76 -8.76 24.11
CA PRO A 138 0.99 -8.37 22.72
C PRO A 138 -0.09 -8.93 21.79
N VAL A 139 -0.69 -8.06 20.98
CA VAL A 139 -1.71 -8.40 19.98
C VAL A 139 -1.09 -8.37 18.60
N SER A 140 -1.08 -9.50 17.90
CA SER A 140 -0.60 -9.61 16.52
C SER A 140 -1.78 -9.72 15.56
N ALA A 141 -1.74 -8.91 14.50
CA ALA A 141 -2.79 -8.82 13.49
C ALA A 141 -2.18 -8.92 12.09
N ARG A 142 -2.92 -9.50 11.14
CA ARG A 142 -2.50 -9.60 9.74
C ARG A 142 -3.69 -9.60 8.81
N ALA A 143 -3.49 -9.13 7.59
CA ALA A 143 -4.42 -9.32 6.49
C ALA A 143 -3.66 -9.64 5.21
N LEU A 144 -4.30 -10.42 4.33
CA LEU A 144 -3.82 -10.59 2.97
C LEU A 144 -4.30 -9.42 2.12
N PHE A 145 -3.49 -9.00 1.16
CA PHE A 145 -3.92 -8.06 0.12
C PHE A 145 -3.44 -8.50 -1.26
N THR A 146 -4.02 -7.90 -2.29
CA THR A 146 -3.62 -8.09 -3.68
C THR A 146 -3.61 -6.75 -4.39
N ASP A 147 -2.68 -6.57 -5.32
CA ASP A 147 -2.66 -5.46 -6.26
C ASP A 147 -2.44 -6.01 -7.68
N THR A 148 -3.10 -5.40 -8.66
CA THR A 148 -2.97 -5.78 -10.08
C THR A 148 -1.78 -5.10 -10.78
N ASP A 149 -1.21 -4.07 -10.16
CA ASP A 149 -0.13 -3.28 -10.73
C ASP A 149 1.24 -3.92 -10.43
N ALA A 150 1.86 -4.45 -11.49
CA ALA A 150 3.13 -5.16 -11.42
C ALA A 150 4.30 -4.21 -11.08
N GLY A 151 5.13 -4.61 -10.11
CA GLY A 151 6.32 -3.85 -9.70
C GLY A 151 6.03 -2.67 -8.78
N ASP A 152 4.81 -2.58 -8.27
CA ASP A 152 4.39 -1.55 -7.33
C ASP A 152 4.93 -1.78 -5.91
N SER A 153 4.97 -0.70 -5.13
CA SER A 153 5.33 -0.69 -3.72
C SER A 153 4.16 -0.17 -2.89
N HIS A 154 3.84 -0.86 -1.79
CA HIS A 154 2.72 -0.52 -0.93
C HIS A 154 3.18 -0.03 0.43
N ALA A 155 2.64 1.10 0.85
CA ALA A 155 2.69 1.54 2.22
C ALA A 155 1.54 0.90 3.02
N VAL A 156 1.88 0.35 4.18
CA VAL A 156 0.94 -0.28 5.11
C VAL A 156 0.87 0.58 6.37
N LEU A 157 -0.35 0.86 6.83
CA LEU A 157 -0.58 1.58 8.08
C LEU A 157 -1.64 0.86 8.90
N TRP A 158 -1.25 0.42 10.09
CA TRP A 158 -2.15 -0.07 11.13
C TRP A 158 -2.50 1.06 12.07
N ASP A 159 -3.79 1.31 12.28
CA ASP A 159 -4.33 2.13 13.37
C ASP A 159 -4.97 1.18 14.38
N TRP A 160 -4.46 1.22 15.61
CA TRP A 160 -4.87 0.32 16.69
C TRP A 160 -6.09 0.84 17.46
N GLY A 161 -6.59 2.04 17.14
CA GLY A 161 -7.76 2.64 17.78
C GLY A 161 -7.51 3.21 19.18
N ASP A 162 -6.30 3.07 19.71
CA ASP A 162 -5.84 3.72 20.96
C ASP A 162 -5.09 5.03 20.70
N GLY A 163 -5.08 5.50 19.46
CA GLY A 163 -4.35 6.69 19.01
C GLY A 163 -2.92 6.39 18.55
N SER A 164 -2.46 5.14 18.60
CA SER A 164 -1.18 4.71 18.06
C SER A 164 -1.32 4.08 16.67
N THR A 165 -0.23 4.16 15.89
CA THR A 165 -0.17 3.56 14.56
C THR A 165 1.15 2.83 14.32
N THR A 166 1.12 1.77 13.51
CA THR A 166 2.32 1.08 13.02
C THR A 166 2.40 1.15 11.50
N ALA A 167 3.47 1.74 10.98
CA ALA A 167 3.71 1.82 9.54
C ALA A 167 4.67 0.72 9.07
N GLY A 168 4.49 0.27 7.84
CA GLY A 168 5.36 -0.69 7.16
C GLY A 168 5.32 -0.51 5.65
N THR A 169 6.19 -1.23 4.94
CA THR A 169 6.23 -1.22 3.47
C THR A 169 6.33 -2.65 2.95
N VAL A 170 5.58 -2.94 1.89
CA VAL A 170 5.64 -4.20 1.16
C VAL A 170 5.96 -3.89 -0.30
N SER A 171 6.96 -4.54 -0.88
CA SER A 171 7.38 -4.30 -2.26
C SER A 171 7.64 -5.61 -2.98
N GLY A 172 7.28 -5.72 -4.26
CA GLY A 172 7.59 -6.91 -5.08
C GLY A 172 6.65 -7.07 -6.27
N ASP A 173 6.95 -8.06 -7.13
CA ASP A 173 6.07 -8.47 -8.24
C ASP A 173 6.07 -10.02 -8.35
N PRO A 174 4.91 -10.68 -8.30
CA PRO A 174 3.56 -10.16 -8.00
C PRO A 174 3.26 -10.15 -6.48
N LEU A 175 2.42 -9.22 -6.04
CA LEU A 175 1.99 -9.09 -4.62
C LEU A 175 0.70 -9.84 -4.29
N ALA A 176 0.30 -10.79 -5.14
CA ALA A 176 -0.90 -11.57 -4.91
C ALA A 176 -0.78 -12.41 -3.61
N GLY A 177 -1.57 -12.07 -2.59
CA GLY A 177 -1.56 -12.76 -1.30
C GLY A 177 -0.43 -12.30 -0.38
N ALA A 178 0.12 -11.11 -0.60
CA ALA A 178 1.08 -10.51 0.32
C ALA A 178 0.42 -10.28 1.69
N MET A 179 1.17 -10.53 2.76
CA MET A 179 0.72 -10.29 4.13
C MET A 179 1.12 -8.89 4.57
N ALA A 180 0.12 -8.07 4.91
CA ALA A 180 0.32 -6.85 5.67
C ALA A 180 0.12 -7.19 7.15
N GLY A 181 1.14 -7.03 7.99
CA GLY A 181 1.04 -7.30 9.43
C GLY A 181 2.22 -6.69 10.19
N PRO A 182 2.01 -6.11 11.38
CA PRO A 182 3.08 -5.75 12.28
C PRO A 182 3.47 -6.95 13.17
N ASP A 183 4.68 -6.93 13.73
CA ASP A 183 5.16 -8.03 14.59
C ASP A 183 4.28 -8.22 15.85
N SER A 184 3.79 -7.12 16.48
CA SER A 184 2.75 -7.09 17.52
C SER A 184 2.46 -5.64 18.00
N HIS A 185 1.38 -5.43 18.76
CA HIS A 185 1.07 -4.17 19.46
C HIS A 185 0.73 -4.38 20.93
N LEU A 186 1.02 -3.41 21.78
CA LEU A 186 0.75 -3.44 23.21
C LEU A 186 -0.15 -2.27 23.62
N TYR A 187 -1.37 -2.57 24.06
CA TYR A 187 -2.28 -1.56 24.57
C TYR A 187 -1.90 -1.13 25.99
N ALA A 188 -1.85 0.17 26.22
CA ALA A 188 -1.48 0.76 27.51
C ALA A 188 -2.66 0.84 28.49
N GLU A 189 -3.89 0.86 27.99
CA GLU A 189 -5.11 1.00 28.79
C GLU A 189 -6.13 -0.09 28.43
N PRO A 190 -7.00 -0.50 29.37
CA PRO A 190 -8.15 -1.33 29.05
C PRO A 190 -9.14 -0.58 28.16
N GLY A 191 -9.72 -1.27 27.19
CA GLY A 191 -10.58 -0.66 26.20
C GLY A 191 -11.23 -1.67 25.26
N VAL A 192 -12.17 -1.16 24.46
CA VAL A 192 -12.73 -1.88 23.32
C VAL A 192 -12.35 -1.06 22.09
N TYR A 193 -11.47 -1.62 21.26
CA TYR A 193 -10.80 -0.92 20.18
C TYR A 193 -11.31 -1.37 18.81
N THR A 194 -11.22 -0.44 17.87
CA THR A 194 -11.42 -0.68 16.44
C THR A 194 -10.06 -0.64 15.79
N VAL A 195 -9.67 -1.74 15.14
CA VAL A 195 -8.39 -1.81 14.42
C VAL A 195 -8.65 -1.58 12.94
N VAL A 196 -7.88 -0.68 12.32
CA VAL A 196 -7.98 -0.37 10.90
C VAL A 196 -6.63 -0.62 10.24
N LEU A 197 -6.66 -1.39 9.16
CA LEU A 197 -5.54 -1.53 8.24
C LEU A 197 -5.79 -0.67 7.01
N THR A 198 -4.82 0.13 6.62
CA THR A 198 -4.78 0.85 5.33
C THR A 198 -3.60 0.36 4.52
N VAL A 199 -3.84 -0.03 3.27
CA VAL A 199 -2.80 -0.34 2.28
C VAL A 199 -2.91 0.70 1.17
N THR A 200 -1.80 1.39 0.87
CA THR A 200 -1.72 2.47 -0.12
C THR A 200 -0.67 2.09 -1.17
N ASP A 201 -1.05 2.13 -2.44
CA ASP A 201 -0.16 1.87 -3.58
C ASP A 201 0.81 3.04 -3.86
N GLY A 202 1.76 2.82 -4.77
CA GLY A 202 2.74 3.83 -5.18
C GLY A 202 2.11 5.05 -5.87
N SER A 203 0.89 4.92 -6.39
CA SER A 203 0.11 6.00 -7.00
C SER A 203 -0.83 6.71 -6.02
N GLN A 204 -0.77 6.38 -4.73
CA GLN A 204 -1.60 6.92 -3.64
C GLN A 204 -3.07 6.48 -3.61
N ALA A 205 -3.49 5.48 -4.40
CA ALA A 205 -4.79 4.87 -4.14
C ALA A 205 -4.68 3.89 -2.96
N ALA A 206 -5.76 3.79 -2.19
CA ALA A 206 -5.74 3.07 -0.93
C ALA A 206 -6.98 2.21 -0.76
N ALA A 207 -6.82 1.13 0.00
CA ALA A 207 -7.90 0.30 0.49
C ALA A 207 -7.73 0.02 1.98
N THR A 208 -8.87 -0.15 2.65
CA THR A 208 -8.92 -0.31 4.09
C THR A 208 -9.66 -1.56 4.49
N SER A 209 -9.24 -2.17 5.60
CA SER A 209 -9.97 -3.23 6.29
C SER A 209 -10.17 -2.80 7.74
N THR A 210 -11.33 -3.09 8.31
CA THR A 210 -11.68 -2.68 9.68
C THR A 210 -12.14 -3.89 10.46
N TYR A 211 -11.61 -4.04 11.68
CA TYR A 211 -12.02 -5.06 12.62
C TYR A 211 -12.60 -4.43 13.88
N GLN A 212 -13.82 -4.84 14.22
CA GLN A 212 -14.47 -4.57 15.48
C GLN A 212 -14.95 -5.92 16.05
N TYR A 213 -14.71 -6.26 17.32
CA TYR A 213 -14.09 -5.49 18.40
C TYR A 213 -12.82 -6.20 18.91
N VAL A 214 -11.75 -5.44 19.18
CA VAL A 214 -10.58 -5.93 19.95
C VAL A 214 -10.74 -5.49 21.40
N VAL A 215 -10.88 -6.45 22.31
CA VAL A 215 -11.19 -6.19 23.72
C VAL A 215 -9.93 -6.36 24.54
N ILE A 216 -9.54 -5.31 25.27
CA ILE A 216 -8.44 -5.32 26.22
C ILE A 216 -9.01 -5.15 27.63
N TYR A 217 -8.89 -6.16 28.47
CA TYR A 217 -9.42 -6.14 29.83
C TYR A 217 -8.31 -6.16 30.87
N ASP A 218 -8.52 -5.48 32.00
CA ASP A 218 -7.65 -5.61 33.17
C ASP A 218 -8.35 -6.46 34.25
N PRO A 219 -7.87 -7.70 34.50
CA PRO A 219 -8.46 -8.57 35.52
C PRO A 219 -8.26 -8.03 36.95
N THR A 220 -7.41 -7.02 37.15
CA THR A 220 -7.11 -6.40 38.43
C THR A 220 -7.90 -5.11 38.69
N ALA A 221 -8.67 -4.62 37.71
CA ALA A 221 -9.44 -3.38 37.78
C ALA A 221 -10.57 -3.39 38.84
N GLY A 222 -10.73 -4.49 39.57
CA GLY A 222 -11.67 -4.62 40.67
C GLY A 222 -13.08 -4.95 40.19
N VAL A 223 -14.07 -4.26 40.77
CA VAL A 223 -15.49 -4.55 40.54
C VAL A 223 -16.17 -3.38 39.85
N ALA A 224 -16.84 -3.67 38.73
CA ALA A 224 -17.81 -2.77 38.14
C ALA A 224 -19.14 -2.98 38.88
N SER A 225 -19.64 -1.94 39.52
CA SER A 225 -20.93 -2.00 40.21
C SER A 225 -21.75 -0.75 39.97
N GLY A 226 -23.07 -0.90 40.01
CA GLY A 226 -23.98 0.22 39.88
C GLY A 226 -25.43 -0.23 39.97
N ASP A 227 -26.26 0.66 40.46
CA ASP A 227 -27.70 0.49 40.50
C ASP A 227 -28.40 1.82 40.17
N GLY A 228 -29.62 1.74 39.67
CA GLY A 228 -30.34 2.95 39.33
C GLY A 228 -31.55 2.72 38.45
N TRP A 229 -31.92 3.78 37.73
CA TRP A 229 -33.11 3.81 36.89
C TRP A 229 -32.76 4.32 35.49
N ILE A 230 -33.33 3.69 34.46
CA ILE A 230 -33.29 4.14 33.07
C ILE A 230 -34.72 4.38 32.62
N ASN A 231 -34.98 5.47 31.90
CA ASN A 231 -36.29 5.72 31.32
C ASN A 231 -36.40 4.97 29.98
N SER A 232 -37.37 4.06 29.85
CA SER A 232 -37.75 3.49 28.56
C SER A 232 -38.65 4.50 27.82
N PRO A 233 -38.26 5.00 26.63
CA PRO A 233 -39.10 5.92 25.87
C PRO A 233 -40.28 5.19 25.22
N LEU A 234 -41.28 5.96 24.76
CA LEU A 234 -42.37 5.44 23.93
C LEU A 234 -41.79 4.75 22.68
N GLY A 235 -42.37 3.60 22.31
CA GLY A 235 -41.95 2.79 21.16
C GLY A 235 -40.77 1.87 21.40
N ALA A 236 -40.06 1.97 22.55
CA ALA A 236 -38.89 1.14 22.81
C ALA A 236 -39.20 -0.36 22.99
N TYR A 237 -40.40 -0.68 23.49
CA TYR A 237 -40.85 -2.06 23.65
C TYR A 237 -41.89 -2.39 22.57
N THR A 238 -41.44 -3.04 21.50
CA THR A 238 -42.27 -3.35 20.31
C THR A 238 -43.61 -4.05 20.65
N PRO A 239 -43.67 -5.01 21.60
CA PRO A 239 -44.94 -5.64 21.96
C PRO A 239 -45.94 -4.72 22.69
N ASN A 240 -45.48 -3.64 23.32
CA ASN A 240 -46.35 -2.59 23.85
C ASN A 240 -45.69 -1.20 23.69
N PRO A 241 -45.85 -0.57 22.51
CA PRO A 241 -45.19 0.70 22.20
C PRO A 241 -45.61 1.87 23.11
N ALA A 242 -46.73 1.77 23.81
CA ALA A 242 -47.18 2.79 24.76
C ALA A 242 -46.49 2.68 26.14
N LEU A 243 -45.71 1.63 26.39
CA LEU A 243 -45.04 1.39 27.66
C LEU A 243 -43.80 2.29 27.82
N ALA A 244 -44.01 3.49 28.34
CA ALA A 244 -42.95 4.39 28.78
C ALA A 244 -42.83 4.37 30.32
N VAL A 245 -41.91 3.56 30.84
CA VAL A 245 -41.72 3.37 32.29
C VAL A 245 -40.25 3.42 32.68
N ARG A 246 -39.98 3.63 33.98
CA ARG A 246 -38.64 3.52 34.56
C ARG A 246 -38.26 2.06 34.75
N ALA A 247 -37.18 1.64 34.10
CA ALA A 247 -36.54 0.36 34.34
C ALA A 247 -35.56 0.49 35.49
N LYS A 248 -35.60 -0.41 36.47
CA LYS A 248 -34.54 -0.53 37.48
C LYS A 248 -33.41 -1.37 36.90
N PHE A 249 -32.17 -0.98 37.14
CA PHE A 249 -31.01 -1.81 36.87
C PHE A 249 -30.16 -1.99 38.11
N GLY A 250 -29.40 -3.07 38.15
CA GLY A 250 -28.41 -3.35 39.17
C GLY A 250 -27.38 -4.34 38.63
N PHE A 251 -26.11 -4.05 38.81
CA PHE A 251 -25.04 -4.95 38.45
C PHE A 251 -23.88 -4.89 39.43
N GLU A 252 -23.21 -6.03 39.55
CA GLU A 252 -21.91 -6.20 40.19
C GLU A 252 -21.17 -7.26 39.39
N VAL A 253 -20.12 -6.87 38.66
CA VAL A 253 -19.37 -7.75 37.77
C VAL A 253 -17.88 -7.54 37.99
N LYS A 254 -17.11 -8.61 38.08
CA LYS A 254 -15.66 -8.57 38.28
C LYS A 254 -14.96 -9.79 37.69
N TYR A 255 -13.67 -9.66 37.41
CA TYR A 255 -12.80 -10.81 37.28
C TYR A 255 -12.42 -11.34 38.65
N ARG A 256 -12.37 -12.68 38.79
CA ARG A 256 -11.70 -13.28 39.95
C ARG A 256 -10.23 -13.43 39.61
N ARG A 257 -9.39 -13.56 40.65
CA ARG A 257 -7.96 -13.76 40.47
C ARG A 257 -7.72 -14.97 39.56
N ASN A 258 -6.97 -14.74 38.47
CA ASN A 258 -6.60 -15.71 37.43
C ASN A 258 -7.73 -16.17 36.50
N ASP A 259 -8.94 -15.61 36.60
CA ASP A 259 -10.02 -15.90 35.66
C ASP A 259 -9.91 -15.01 34.41
N THR A 260 -10.22 -15.57 33.24
CA THR A 260 -10.30 -14.85 31.96
C THR A 260 -11.73 -14.49 31.56
N VAL A 261 -12.71 -14.98 32.32
CA VAL A 261 -14.14 -14.71 32.14
C VAL A 261 -14.66 -14.04 33.41
N PRO A 262 -15.35 -12.89 33.32
CA PRO A 262 -15.85 -12.22 34.51
C PRO A 262 -17.05 -12.97 35.10
N THR A 263 -17.29 -12.74 36.39
CA THR A 263 -18.43 -13.30 37.12
C THR A 263 -19.17 -12.20 37.85
N GLY A 264 -20.46 -12.40 38.08
CA GLY A 264 -21.26 -11.37 38.73
C GLY A 264 -22.75 -11.56 38.57
N ASN A 265 -23.47 -10.48 38.82
CA ASN A 265 -24.88 -10.36 38.53
C ASN A 265 -25.08 -9.12 37.69
N LEU A 266 -25.91 -9.21 36.66
CA LEU A 266 -26.40 -8.06 35.93
C LEU A 266 -27.88 -8.29 35.68
N ARG A 267 -28.71 -7.36 36.17
CA ARG A 267 -30.16 -7.49 36.12
C ARG A 267 -30.81 -6.18 35.72
N PHE A 268 -31.81 -6.28 34.85
CA PHE A 268 -32.72 -5.21 34.51
C PHE A 268 -34.15 -5.63 34.83
N ARG A 269 -34.96 -4.68 35.30
CA ARG A 269 -36.39 -4.90 35.52
C ARG A 269 -37.17 -3.72 34.96
N LEU A 270 -38.01 -3.99 33.97
CA LEU A 270 -38.93 -3.04 33.35
C LEU A 270 -40.36 -3.50 33.63
N ASP A 271 -41.05 -2.83 34.55
CA ASP A 271 -42.37 -3.27 35.04
C ASP A 271 -42.35 -4.75 35.54
N ARG A 272 -43.02 -5.67 34.82
CA ARG A 272 -43.03 -7.11 35.12
C ARG A 272 -41.93 -7.89 34.41
N ILE A 273 -41.29 -7.30 33.40
CA ILE A 273 -40.25 -7.93 32.59
C ILE A 273 -38.94 -7.91 33.37
N ARG A 274 -38.31 -9.08 33.50
CA ARG A 274 -37.00 -9.23 34.13
C ARG A 274 -35.99 -9.75 33.12
N PHE A 275 -34.90 -9.04 32.98
CA PHE A 275 -33.72 -9.54 32.28
C PHE A 275 -32.64 -9.88 33.30
N GLU A 276 -32.09 -11.09 33.21
CA GLU A 276 -30.94 -11.52 34.01
C GLU A 276 -29.87 -12.08 33.08
N VAL A 277 -28.63 -11.61 33.24
CA VAL A 277 -27.48 -12.17 32.51
C VAL A 277 -27.15 -13.54 33.08
N SER A 278 -27.05 -14.54 32.21
CA SER A 278 -26.74 -15.93 32.55
C SER A 278 -25.25 -16.24 32.34
N THR A 279 -24.59 -15.63 31.35
CA THR A 279 -23.14 -15.75 31.14
C THR A 279 -22.54 -14.41 30.77
N PHE A 280 -21.27 -14.21 31.11
CA PHE A 280 -20.50 -13.05 30.65
C PHE A 280 -19.43 -13.51 29.66
N ASP A 281 -19.17 -12.69 28.65
CA ASP A 281 -18.08 -12.90 27.70
C ASP A 281 -16.84 -12.13 28.17
N TRP A 282 -17.01 -10.82 28.46
CA TRP A 282 -15.93 -9.95 28.92
C TRP A 282 -16.46 -8.71 29.66
N LEU A 283 -15.56 -8.07 30.41
CA LEU A 283 -15.77 -6.81 31.12
C LEU A 283 -14.54 -5.93 30.88
N VAL A 284 -14.76 -4.68 30.50
CA VAL A 284 -13.72 -3.66 30.41
C VAL A 284 -14.05 -2.55 31.38
N ILE A 285 -13.13 -2.23 32.29
CA ILE A 285 -13.19 -1.07 33.16
C ILE A 285 -12.07 -0.13 32.73
N SER A 286 -12.43 1.08 32.29
CA SER A 286 -11.51 2.10 31.81
C SER A 286 -11.88 3.43 32.47
N GLY A 287 -11.13 3.79 33.51
CA GLY A 287 -11.45 4.92 34.38
C GLY A 287 -12.89 4.83 34.94
N PRO A 288 -13.75 5.85 34.73
CA PRO A 288 -15.13 5.84 35.24
C PRO A 288 -16.11 5.01 34.38
N LYS A 289 -15.66 4.43 33.26
CA LYS A 289 -16.51 3.70 32.31
C LYS A 289 -16.33 2.20 32.50
N ALA A 290 -17.43 1.47 32.60
CA ALA A 290 -17.46 0.02 32.48
C ALA A 290 -18.28 -0.40 31.26
N ILE A 291 -17.78 -1.36 30.49
CA ILE A 291 -18.48 -1.99 29.38
C ILE A 291 -18.47 -3.49 29.64
N VAL A 292 -19.63 -4.13 29.53
CA VAL A 292 -19.77 -5.57 29.76
C VAL A 292 -20.55 -6.18 28.62
N GLN A 293 -20.11 -7.34 28.16
CA GLN A 293 -20.84 -8.18 27.21
C GLN A 293 -21.12 -9.54 27.83
N GLY A 294 -22.29 -10.08 27.50
CA GLY A 294 -22.73 -11.36 27.97
C GLY A 294 -24.07 -11.72 27.37
N VAL A 295 -24.58 -12.88 27.76
CA VAL A 295 -25.85 -13.42 27.31
C VAL A 295 -26.78 -13.52 28.50
N GLY A 296 -28.04 -13.16 28.32
CA GLY A 296 -29.07 -13.23 29.34
C GLY A 296 -30.41 -13.76 28.84
N GLU A 297 -31.34 -13.83 29.76
CA GLU A 297 -32.69 -14.35 29.57
C GLU A 297 -33.72 -13.30 29.97
N ILE A 298 -34.88 -13.32 29.31
CA ILE A 298 -36.04 -12.51 29.70
C ILE A 298 -37.05 -13.44 30.38
N ASP A 299 -37.36 -13.16 31.63
CA ASP A 299 -38.28 -13.92 32.49
C ASP A 299 -37.95 -15.44 32.54
N GLY A 300 -36.66 -15.78 32.47
CA GLY A 300 -36.17 -17.17 32.48
C GLY A 300 -36.27 -17.89 31.13
N HIS A 301 -36.46 -17.14 30.04
CA HIS A 301 -36.61 -17.68 28.69
C HIS A 301 -35.72 -16.96 27.68
N GLY A 302 -35.40 -17.67 26.60
CA GLY A 302 -34.64 -17.14 25.47
C GLY A 302 -33.15 -17.08 25.73
N ARG A 303 -32.43 -16.47 24.78
CA ARG A 303 -30.97 -16.30 24.85
C ARG A 303 -30.62 -15.03 24.07
N TYR A 304 -30.37 -13.95 24.79
CA TYR A 304 -30.18 -12.61 24.23
C TYR A 304 -28.80 -12.09 24.63
N GLY A 305 -27.98 -11.70 23.66
CA GLY A 305 -26.63 -11.15 23.85
C GLY A 305 -26.26 -10.22 22.71
#